data_AF-L1N5V8-F1
#
_entry.id   AF-L1N5V8-F1
#
_cell.length_a   1.000
_cell.length_b   1.000
_cell.length_c   1.000
_cell.angle_alpha   90.00
_cell.angle_beta   90.00
_cell.angle_gamma   90.00
#
_symmetry.space_group_name_H-M   'P 1'
#
loop_
_entity.id
_entity.type
_entity.pdbx_description
1 polymer ?
#
loop_
_entity_poly.entity_id
_entity_poly.type
_entity_poly.pdbx_seq_one_letter_code
_entity_poly.pdbx_strand_id
1 'polypeptide(L)'
;MLIKSVKLKKKQQMNDGYIPEKENQHFQEIVNRLKKTSDWEQLKSFLIAYSKKYPKEYYIFTELSSLYYKEENHTDALLSSEKAMRIEPKDVLVLYNYGMALFLNDKFDEAVAQFNYIRKKSLSSIAYGRHGEGIKWAQSLINDSVYMAGVSYMEKGNYQQAKRLIQKHLLQRKRGIYSDFTKQQVMSRLNSLLKHSD
;
A
#
# COMPACT_ATOMS: atom_id res chain seq x y z
N MET A 1 -52.01 -0.09 -15.10
CA MET A 1 -50.57 -0.36 -15.34
C MET A 1 -49.58 0.46 -14.48
N LEU A 2 -50.03 1.37 -13.59
CA LEU A 2 -49.11 2.24 -12.82
C LEU A 2 -48.52 1.66 -11.51
N ILE A 3 -48.97 0.49 -11.04
CA ILE A 3 -48.49 -0.07 -9.75
C ILE A 3 -47.20 -0.90 -9.94
N LYS A 4 -46.95 -1.44 -11.15
CA LYS A 4 -45.70 -2.15 -11.45
C LYS A 4 -44.50 -1.19 -11.61
N SER A 5 -44.71 0.05 -12.05
CA SER A 5 -43.63 1.03 -12.23
C SER A 5 -43.12 1.65 -10.91
N VAL A 6 -43.94 1.65 -9.84
CA VAL A 6 -43.50 2.11 -8.51
C VAL A 6 -42.72 1.02 -7.76
N LYS A 7 -43.04 -0.27 -7.96
CA LYS A 7 -42.22 -1.38 -7.43
C LYS A 7 -40.87 -1.55 -8.16
N LEU A 8 -40.76 -1.08 -9.40
CA LEU A 8 -39.48 -1.01 -10.14
C LEU A 8 -38.58 0.16 -9.71
N LYS A 9 -39.13 1.22 -9.09
CA LYS A 9 -38.34 2.38 -8.61
C LYS A 9 -37.79 2.25 -7.18
N LYS A 10 -38.12 1.18 -6.44
CA LYS A 10 -37.64 0.95 -5.06
C LYS A 10 -36.54 -0.11 -4.91
N LYS A 11 -36.00 -0.66 -6.00
CA LYS A 11 -35.01 -1.75 -5.93
C LYS A 11 -33.87 -1.66 -6.95
N GLN A 12 -33.40 -0.45 -7.21
CA GLN A 12 -32.07 -0.17 -7.74
C GLN A 12 -31.60 1.16 -7.13
N GLN A 13 -31.24 1.11 -5.85
CA GLN A 13 -30.24 2.05 -5.36
C GLN A 13 -29.00 1.67 -6.17
N MET A 14 -28.74 2.39 -7.26
CA MET A 14 -27.60 2.13 -8.13
C MET A 14 -26.37 2.16 -7.22
N ASN A 15 -25.74 1.00 -7.06
CA ASN A 15 -24.49 0.87 -6.33
C ASN A 15 -23.49 1.76 -7.07
N ASP A 16 -23.12 2.88 -6.47
CA ASP A 16 -22.22 3.88 -7.05
C ASP A 16 -20.79 3.33 -7.26
N GLY A 17 -20.57 2.10 -6.79
CA GLY A 17 -19.36 1.31 -6.92
C GLY A 17 -18.54 1.28 -5.64
N TYR A 18 -18.95 2.00 -4.60
CA TYR A 18 -18.30 2.07 -3.29
C TYR A 18 -19.02 1.22 -2.26
N ILE A 19 -18.33 0.86 -1.18
CA ILE A 19 -18.98 0.20 -0.05
C ILE A 19 -19.93 1.21 0.62
N PRO A 20 -21.23 0.89 0.78
CA PRO A 20 -22.13 1.74 1.53
C PRO A 20 -21.64 1.94 2.96
N GLU A 21 -21.77 3.14 3.52
CA GLU A 21 -21.30 3.47 4.88
C GLU A 21 -21.79 2.46 5.94
N LYS A 22 -23.07 2.06 5.84
CA LYS A 22 -23.72 1.03 6.66
C LYS A 22 -23.14 -0.38 6.54
N GLU A 23 -22.46 -0.72 5.44
CA GLU A 23 -21.75 -1.99 5.25
C GLU A 23 -20.24 -1.87 5.56
N ASN A 24 -19.69 -0.64 5.59
CA ASN A 24 -18.26 -0.41 5.73
C ASN A 24 -17.70 -0.91 7.07
N GLN A 25 -18.43 -0.71 8.17
CA GLN A 25 -17.99 -1.22 9.47
C GLN A 25 -17.81 -2.74 9.44
N HIS A 26 -18.80 -3.47 8.93
CA HIS A 26 -18.76 -4.93 8.84
C HIS A 26 -17.61 -5.41 7.93
N PHE A 27 -17.41 -4.74 6.79
CA PHE A 27 -16.28 -5.01 5.91
C PHE A 27 -14.94 -4.86 6.63
N GLN A 28 -14.74 -3.75 7.35
CA GLN A 28 -13.50 -3.50 8.11
C GLN A 28 -13.29 -4.51 9.24
N GLU A 29 -14.34 -4.91 9.95
CA GLU A 29 -14.28 -5.94 10.99
C GLU A 29 -13.80 -7.29 10.44
N ILE A 30 -14.31 -7.71 9.28
CA ILE A 30 -13.89 -8.95 8.63
C ILE A 30 -12.43 -8.85 8.19
N VAL A 31 -12.04 -7.79 7.49
CA VAL A 31 -10.66 -7.59 7.03
C VAL A 31 -9.70 -7.62 8.21
N ASN A 32 -9.99 -6.87 9.28
CA ASN A 32 -9.16 -6.82 10.48
C ASN A 32 -9.06 -8.17 11.19
N ARG A 33 -10.18 -8.91 11.30
CA ARG A 33 -10.20 -10.25 11.89
C ARG A 33 -9.32 -11.20 11.10
N LEU A 34 -9.46 -11.26 9.77
CA LEU A 34 -8.70 -12.17 8.92
C LEU A 34 -7.20 -11.82 8.91
N LYS A 35 -6.84 -10.54 8.91
CA LYS A 35 -5.45 -10.10 9.09
C LYS A 35 -4.88 -10.53 10.44
N LYS A 36 -5.65 -10.35 11.52
CA LYS A 36 -5.24 -10.74 12.88
C LYS A 36 -5.02 -12.23 13.02
N THR A 37 -5.84 -13.06 12.36
CA THR A 37 -5.69 -14.51 12.34
C THR A 37 -4.71 -15.01 11.27
N SER A 38 -4.08 -14.10 10.51
CA SER A 38 -3.19 -14.43 9.37
C SER A 38 -3.84 -15.35 8.33
N ASP A 39 -5.15 -15.25 8.17
CA ASP A 39 -5.93 -16.08 7.24
C ASP A 39 -5.93 -15.44 5.85
N TRP A 40 -4.76 -15.44 5.22
CA TRP A 40 -4.49 -14.69 3.98
C TRP A 40 -5.31 -15.20 2.79
N GLU A 41 -5.56 -16.51 2.71
CA GLU A 41 -6.36 -17.11 1.65
C GLU A 41 -7.85 -16.73 1.75
N GLN A 42 -8.42 -16.77 2.96
CA GLN A 42 -9.79 -16.27 3.15
C GLN A 42 -9.88 -14.77 2.93
N LEU A 43 -8.87 -14.00 3.37
CA LEU A 43 -8.83 -12.55 3.12
C LEU A 43 -8.81 -12.24 1.63
N LYS A 44 -7.94 -12.90 0.85
CA LYS A 44 -7.85 -12.75 -0.60
C LYS A 44 -9.19 -13.09 -1.26
N SER A 45 -9.77 -14.24 -0.92
CA SER A 45 -11.06 -14.69 -1.47
C SER A 45 -12.19 -13.71 -1.16
N PHE A 46 -12.25 -13.21 0.07
CA PHE A 46 -13.21 -12.21 0.51
C PHE A 46 -13.06 -10.89 -0.26
N LEU A 47 -11.83 -10.39 -0.39
CA LEU A 47 -11.52 -9.16 -1.11
C LEU A 47 -11.83 -9.27 -2.61
N ILE A 48 -11.53 -10.42 -3.25
CA ILE A 48 -11.89 -10.66 -4.65
C ILE A 48 -13.41 -10.61 -4.82
N ALA A 49 -14.18 -11.25 -3.94
CA ALA A 49 -15.64 -11.22 -4.00
C ALA A 49 -16.18 -9.79 -3.80
N TYR A 50 -15.66 -9.05 -2.83
CA TYR A 50 -16.05 -7.66 -2.58
C TYR A 50 -15.64 -6.72 -3.71
N SER A 51 -14.50 -6.95 -4.37
CA SER A 51 -14.03 -6.12 -5.49
C SER A 51 -14.99 -6.16 -6.69
N LYS A 52 -15.71 -7.27 -6.88
CA LYS A 52 -16.74 -7.42 -7.91
C LYS A 52 -17.99 -6.63 -7.57
N LYS A 53 -18.37 -6.59 -6.28
CA LYS A 53 -19.53 -5.82 -5.78
C LYS A 53 -19.22 -4.33 -5.72
N TYR A 54 -17.99 -3.95 -5.39
CA TYR A 54 -17.55 -2.58 -5.13
C TYR A 54 -16.31 -2.21 -5.95
N PRO A 55 -16.45 -2.06 -7.28
CA PRO A 55 -15.31 -1.89 -8.18
C PRO A 55 -14.60 -0.54 -8.06
N LYS A 56 -15.15 0.42 -7.31
CA LYS A 56 -14.54 1.72 -7.02
C LYS A 56 -14.00 1.83 -5.59
N GLU A 57 -14.06 0.77 -4.80
CA GLU A 57 -13.46 0.77 -3.47
C GLU A 57 -11.94 0.54 -3.57
N TYR A 58 -11.17 1.63 -3.60
CA TYR A 58 -9.72 1.56 -3.78
C TYR A 58 -8.99 0.79 -2.67
N TYR A 59 -9.54 0.81 -1.46
CA TYR A 59 -8.95 0.10 -0.33
C TYR A 59 -8.88 -1.41 -0.59
N ILE A 60 -9.91 -2.01 -1.22
CA ILE A 60 -9.90 -3.43 -1.60
C ILE A 60 -8.72 -3.74 -2.53
N PHE A 61 -8.51 -2.92 -3.57
CA PHE A 61 -7.44 -3.13 -4.54
C PHE A 61 -6.05 -2.88 -3.93
N THR A 62 -5.98 -2.01 -2.93
CA THR A 62 -4.75 -1.76 -2.16
C THR A 62 -4.38 -2.99 -1.32
N GLU A 63 -5.36 -3.60 -0.65
CA GLU A 63 -5.17 -4.84 0.12
C GLU A 63 -4.84 -6.04 -0.77
N LEU A 64 -5.54 -6.19 -1.91
CA LEU A 64 -5.21 -7.22 -2.90
C LEU A 64 -3.79 -7.06 -3.43
N SER A 65 -3.38 -5.83 -3.76
CA SER A 65 -2.01 -5.56 -4.19
C SER A 65 -0.98 -5.98 -3.14
N SER A 66 -1.25 -5.73 -1.86
CA SER A 66 -0.35 -6.14 -0.76
C SER A 66 -0.24 -7.66 -0.66
N LEU A 67 -1.36 -8.38 -0.81
CA LEU A 67 -1.38 -9.85 -0.79
C LEU A 67 -0.61 -10.43 -1.98
N TYR A 68 -0.88 -9.95 -3.20
CA TYR A 68 -0.15 -10.40 -4.38
C TYR A 68 1.34 -10.06 -4.32
N TYR A 69 1.71 -8.93 -3.71
CA TYR A 69 3.12 -8.61 -3.47
C TYR A 69 3.79 -9.65 -2.54
N LYS A 70 3.11 -10.07 -1.46
CA LYS A 70 3.62 -11.12 -0.56
C LYS A 70 3.71 -12.49 -1.22
N GLU A 71 2.85 -12.76 -2.20
CA GLU A 71 2.85 -13.98 -3.00
C GLU A 71 3.87 -13.93 -4.16
N GLU A 72 4.61 -12.82 -4.31
CA GLU A 72 5.48 -12.56 -5.47
C GLU A 72 4.73 -12.66 -6.81
N ASN A 73 3.41 -12.46 -6.80
CA ASN A 73 2.60 -12.39 -8.02
C ASN A 73 2.71 -10.98 -8.62
N HIS A 74 3.77 -10.81 -9.42
CA HIS A 74 4.14 -9.55 -10.08
C HIS A 74 2.96 -8.90 -10.82
N THR A 75 2.27 -9.67 -11.65
CA THR A 75 1.21 -9.18 -12.54
C THR A 75 0.01 -8.67 -11.76
N ASP A 76 -0.53 -9.48 -10.84
CA ASP A 76 -1.76 -9.11 -10.12
C ASP A 76 -1.51 -8.02 -9.08
N ALA A 77 -0.30 -7.95 -8.51
CA ALA A 77 0.12 -6.85 -7.65
C ALA A 77 0.09 -5.52 -8.40
N LEU A 78 0.66 -5.48 -9.62
CA LEU A 78 0.66 -4.27 -10.44
C LEU A 78 -0.75 -3.89 -10.90
N LEU A 79 -1.53 -4.83 -11.41
CA LEU A 79 -2.90 -4.57 -11.88
C LEU A 79 -3.80 -4.03 -10.76
N SER A 80 -3.71 -4.62 -9.57
CA SER A 80 -4.50 -4.20 -8.41
C SER A 80 -4.08 -2.81 -7.93
N SER A 81 -2.78 -2.56 -7.79
CA SER A 81 -2.29 -1.24 -7.37
C SER A 81 -2.58 -0.14 -8.38
N GLU A 82 -2.46 -0.39 -9.69
CA GLU A 82 -2.83 0.57 -10.73
C GLU A 82 -4.32 0.93 -10.67
N LYS A 83 -5.18 -0.04 -10.36
CA LYS A 83 -6.60 0.21 -10.16
C LYS A 83 -6.85 1.10 -8.95
N ALA A 84 -6.20 0.82 -7.81
CA ALA A 84 -6.28 1.69 -6.64
C ALA A 84 -5.78 3.12 -6.96
N MET A 85 -4.66 3.23 -7.68
CA MET A 85 -4.06 4.51 -8.09
C MET A 85 -4.97 5.34 -9.00
N ARG A 86 -5.73 4.71 -9.90
CA ARG A 86 -6.72 5.40 -10.74
C ARG A 86 -7.90 5.98 -9.95
N ILE A 87 -8.25 5.37 -8.83
CA ILE A 87 -9.39 5.79 -8.00
C ILE A 87 -8.96 6.86 -6.99
N GLU A 88 -7.87 6.64 -6.26
CA GLU A 88 -7.38 7.57 -5.22
C GLU A 88 -5.87 7.83 -5.33
N PRO A 89 -5.42 8.64 -6.32
CA PRO A 89 -3.99 8.81 -6.65
C PRO A 89 -3.16 9.56 -5.60
N LYS A 90 -3.79 10.13 -4.57
CA LYS A 90 -3.12 10.98 -3.56
C LYS A 90 -3.09 10.34 -2.17
N ASP A 91 -3.76 9.21 -2.00
CA ASP A 91 -3.77 8.47 -0.75
C ASP A 91 -2.42 7.78 -0.54
N VAL A 92 -1.86 7.90 0.66
CA VAL A 92 -0.51 7.41 0.97
C VAL A 92 -0.42 5.89 1.02
N LEU A 93 -1.50 5.21 1.37
CA LEU A 93 -1.55 3.74 1.34
C LEU A 93 -1.53 3.25 -0.11
N VAL A 94 -2.27 3.92 -1.00
CA VAL A 94 -2.26 3.65 -2.45
C VAL A 94 -0.89 3.89 -3.05
N LEU A 95 -0.29 5.05 -2.76
CA LEU A 95 1.05 5.40 -3.25
C LEU A 95 2.11 4.38 -2.80
N TYR A 96 2.04 3.94 -1.54
CA TYR A 96 3.00 2.98 -1.01
C TYR A 96 2.86 1.62 -1.70
N ASN A 97 1.64 1.06 -1.75
CA ASN A 97 1.39 -0.23 -2.39
C ASN A 97 1.69 -0.20 -3.89
N TYR A 98 1.38 0.91 -4.58
CA TYR A 98 1.78 1.08 -5.97
C TYR A 98 3.30 1.14 -6.13
N GLY A 99 4.01 1.86 -5.27
CA GLY A 99 5.47 1.87 -5.23
C GLY A 99 6.07 0.47 -5.02
N MET A 100 5.50 -0.33 -4.11
CA MET A 100 5.92 -1.71 -3.86
C MET A 100 5.65 -2.62 -5.08
N ALA A 101 4.48 -2.52 -5.71
CA ALA A 101 4.15 -3.31 -6.90
C ALA A 101 5.01 -2.92 -8.11
N LEU A 102 5.32 -1.63 -8.28
CA LEU A 102 6.26 -1.14 -9.29
C LEU A 102 7.66 -1.70 -9.05
N PHE A 103 8.14 -1.67 -7.80
CA PHE A 103 9.43 -2.26 -7.41
C PHE A 103 9.48 -3.76 -7.73
N LEU A 104 8.43 -4.51 -7.39
CA LEU A 104 8.32 -5.93 -7.71
C LEU A 104 8.38 -6.19 -9.23
N ASN A 105 7.93 -5.25 -10.06
CA ASN A 105 7.94 -5.37 -11.52
C ASN A 105 9.14 -4.67 -12.17
N ASP A 106 10.24 -4.47 -11.43
CA ASP A 106 11.48 -3.82 -11.89
C ASP A 106 11.31 -2.38 -12.43
N LYS A 107 10.16 -1.74 -12.14
CA LYS A 107 9.85 -0.35 -12.52
C LYS A 107 10.38 0.61 -11.46
N PHE A 108 11.71 0.59 -11.29
CA PHE A 108 12.38 1.23 -10.17
C PHE A 108 12.28 2.77 -10.19
N ASP A 109 12.28 3.39 -11.36
CA ASP A 109 12.15 4.85 -11.48
C ASP A 109 10.79 5.34 -11.01
N GLU A 110 9.73 4.67 -11.45
CA GLU A 110 8.36 4.94 -11.05
C GLU A 110 8.15 4.65 -9.56
N ALA A 111 8.74 3.56 -9.05
CA ALA A 111 8.70 3.22 -7.63
C ALA A 111 9.35 4.33 -6.78
N VAL A 112 10.55 4.79 -7.17
CA VAL A 112 11.25 5.91 -6.53
C VAL A 112 10.38 7.18 -6.53
N ALA A 113 9.67 7.45 -7.62
CA ALA A 113 8.77 8.60 -7.70
C ALA A 113 7.65 8.53 -6.64
N GLN A 114 7.02 7.36 -6.47
CA GLN A 114 5.97 7.17 -5.46
C GLN A 114 6.51 7.33 -4.04
N PHE A 115 7.62 6.66 -3.71
CA PHE A 115 8.22 6.76 -2.38
C PHE A 115 8.70 8.18 -2.05
N ASN A 116 9.23 8.90 -3.03
CA ASN A 116 9.60 10.31 -2.86
C ASN A 116 8.38 11.22 -2.64
N TYR A 117 7.25 10.91 -3.27
CA TYR A 117 6.01 11.66 -3.05
C TYR A 117 5.52 11.50 -1.60
N ILE A 118 5.52 10.28 -1.06
CA ILE A 118 5.18 10.01 0.36
C ILE A 118 6.10 10.79 1.29
N ARG A 119 7.40 10.75 1.06
CA ARG A 119 8.42 11.44 1.88
C ARG A 119 8.30 12.96 1.91
N LYS A 120 7.64 13.57 0.92
CA LYS A 120 7.43 15.02 0.84
C LYS A 120 6.15 15.47 1.56
N LYS A 121 5.25 14.55 1.90
CA LYS A 121 4.03 14.89 2.65
C LYS A 121 4.37 15.22 4.11
N SER A 122 3.54 16.07 4.71
CA SER A 122 3.67 16.36 6.13
C SER A 122 3.27 15.15 6.96
N LEU A 123 3.94 14.97 8.09
CA LEU A 123 3.67 13.87 9.02
C LEU A 123 2.20 13.89 9.50
N SER A 124 1.65 15.07 9.79
CA SER A 124 0.26 15.24 10.21
C SER A 124 -0.73 14.88 9.10
N SER A 125 -0.45 15.25 7.84
CA SER A 125 -1.28 14.88 6.70
C SER A 125 -1.38 13.36 6.52
N ILE A 126 -0.30 12.64 6.79
CA ILE A 126 -0.27 11.18 6.73
C ILE A 126 -1.01 10.60 7.93
N ALA A 127 -0.63 11.03 9.13
CA ALA A 127 -1.14 10.47 10.38
C ALA A 127 -2.66 10.62 10.57
N TYR A 128 -3.24 11.71 10.06
CA TYR A 128 -4.66 12.05 10.24
C TYR A 128 -5.42 12.12 8.91
N GLY A 129 -4.87 11.54 7.85
CA GLY A 129 -5.58 11.36 6.58
C GLY A 129 -6.70 10.34 6.67
N ARG A 130 -7.44 10.13 5.57
CA ARG A 130 -8.59 9.21 5.49
C ARG A 130 -8.29 7.80 6.03
N HIS A 131 -7.08 7.29 5.80
CA HIS A 131 -6.59 6.01 6.32
C HIS A 131 -5.35 6.17 7.20
N GLY A 132 -5.21 7.32 7.86
CA GLY A 132 -4.13 7.53 8.81
C GLY A 132 -4.33 6.70 10.07
N GLU A 133 -3.32 5.94 10.47
CA GLU A 133 -3.33 5.17 11.72
C GLU A 133 -2.56 5.88 12.85
N GLY A 134 -2.37 7.20 12.72
CA GLY A 134 -1.69 8.03 13.70
C GLY A 134 -0.19 8.22 13.48
N ILE A 135 0.43 8.97 14.39
CA ILE A 135 1.80 9.51 14.22
C ILE A 135 2.87 8.42 14.11
N LYS A 136 2.77 7.34 14.89
CA LYS A 136 3.75 6.25 14.86
C LYS A 136 3.73 5.50 13.55
N TRP A 137 2.53 5.17 13.06
CA TRP A 137 2.34 4.55 11.75
C TRP A 137 2.87 5.44 10.63
N ALA A 138 2.54 6.74 10.66
CA ALA A 138 3.02 7.70 9.67
C ALA A 138 4.56 7.81 9.66
N GLN A 139 5.20 7.75 10.83
CA GLN A 139 6.67 7.71 10.94
C GLN A 139 7.25 6.42 10.37
N SER A 140 6.62 5.26 10.61
CA SER A 140 7.00 3.98 9.98
C SER A 140 6.93 4.10 8.46
N LEU A 141 5.77 4.49 7.92
CA LEU A 141 5.52 4.57 6.48
C LEU A 141 6.51 5.49 5.76
N ILE A 142 6.78 6.68 6.32
CA ILE A 142 7.76 7.62 5.76
C ILE A 142 9.15 6.99 5.77
N ASN A 143 9.55 6.34 6.87
CA ASN A 143 10.88 5.74 7.00
C ASN A 143 11.06 4.51 6.10
N ASP A 144 10.03 3.70 5.95
CA ASP A 144 10.01 2.55 5.06
C ASP A 144 10.03 2.99 3.59
N SER A 145 9.35 4.10 3.26
CA SER A 145 9.47 4.75 1.94
C SER A 145 10.88 5.27 1.66
N VAL A 146 11.61 5.76 2.68
CA VAL A 146 13.03 6.14 2.53
C VAL A 146 13.87 4.92 2.17
N TYR A 147 13.67 3.80 2.87
CA TYR A 147 14.39 2.58 2.61
C TYR A 147 14.09 2.01 1.23
N MET A 148 12.81 1.89 0.84
CA MET A 148 12.44 1.34 -0.46
C MET A 148 12.89 2.21 -1.63
N ALA A 149 12.92 3.53 -1.48
CA ALA A 149 13.58 4.39 -2.47
C ALA A 149 15.09 4.08 -2.56
N GLY A 150 15.76 3.84 -1.43
CA GLY A 150 17.17 3.44 -1.39
C GLY A 150 17.43 2.09 -2.06
N VAL A 151 16.60 1.08 -1.79
CA VAL A 151 16.68 -0.23 -2.45
C VAL A 151 16.43 -0.09 -3.94
N SER A 152 15.43 0.68 -4.36
CA SER A 152 15.17 0.93 -5.79
C SER A 152 16.36 1.58 -6.50
N TYR A 153 17.05 2.54 -5.86
CA TYR A 153 18.30 3.09 -6.41
C TYR A 153 19.44 2.06 -6.47
N MET A 154 19.49 1.11 -5.53
CA MET A 154 20.47 0.04 -5.53
C MET A 154 20.28 -0.88 -6.73
N GLU A 155 19.04 -1.33 -6.99
CA GLU A 155 18.73 -2.19 -8.15
C GLU A 155 19.04 -1.49 -9.48
N LYS A 156 18.94 -0.16 -9.52
CA LYS A 156 19.36 0.68 -10.66
C LYS A 156 20.86 0.87 -10.81
N GLY A 157 21.69 0.32 -9.91
CA GLY A 157 23.13 0.56 -9.88
C GLY A 157 23.54 1.96 -9.37
N ASN A 158 22.61 2.77 -8.87
CA ASN A 158 22.93 4.08 -8.27
C ASN A 158 23.28 3.93 -6.79
N TYR A 159 24.44 3.33 -6.55
CA TYR A 159 24.90 2.94 -5.21
C TYR A 159 25.13 4.14 -4.27
N GLN A 160 25.50 5.30 -4.82
CA GLN A 160 25.69 6.52 -4.02
C GLN A 160 24.35 6.99 -3.41
N GLN A 161 23.28 7.07 -4.20
CA GLN A 161 21.95 7.44 -3.69
C GLN A 161 21.37 6.36 -2.79
N ALA A 162 21.55 5.09 -3.16
CA ALA A 162 21.12 3.96 -2.35
C ALA A 162 21.70 4.00 -0.93
N LYS A 163 23.04 4.12 -0.84
CA LYS A 163 23.77 4.21 0.44
C LYS A 163 23.25 5.34 1.31
N ARG A 164 23.10 6.54 0.74
CA ARG A 164 22.59 7.72 1.45
C ARG A 164 21.20 7.48 2.05
N LEU A 165 20.29 6.89 1.29
CA LEU A 165 18.91 6.66 1.73
C LEU A 165 18.80 5.52 2.75
N ILE A 166 19.56 4.43 2.56
CA ILE A 166 19.57 3.32 3.51
C ILE A 166 20.19 3.74 4.85
N GLN A 167 21.26 4.55 4.83
CA GLN A 167 21.81 5.17 6.04
C GLN A 167 20.79 6.09 6.70
N LYS A 168 20.09 6.92 5.92
CA LYS A 168 19.03 7.79 6.43
C LYS A 168 17.92 6.99 7.12
N HIS A 169 17.48 5.87 6.54
CA HIS A 169 16.48 5.01 7.17
C HIS A 169 16.94 4.54 8.56
N LEU A 170 18.18 4.07 8.67
CA LEU A 170 18.75 3.59 9.95
C LEU A 170 18.81 4.69 11.00
N LEU A 171 19.20 5.92 10.61
CA LEU A 171 19.25 7.08 11.50
C LEU A 171 17.86 7.51 11.99
N GLN A 172 16.82 7.27 11.20
CA GLN A 172 15.44 7.66 11.53
C GLN A 172 14.70 6.62 12.38
N ARG A 173 15.29 5.43 12.60
CA ARG A 173 14.68 4.40 13.46
C ARG A 173 14.60 4.88 14.91
N LYS A 174 13.48 4.58 15.56
CA LYS A 174 13.20 4.97 16.94
C LYS A 174 12.60 3.79 17.71
N ARG A 175 12.86 3.74 19.01
CA ARG A 175 12.29 2.71 19.90
C ARG A 175 10.77 2.80 19.89
N GLY A 176 10.09 1.66 19.71
CA GLY A 176 8.64 1.57 19.71
C GLY A 176 7.95 2.05 18.42
N ILE A 177 8.72 2.31 17.36
CA ILE A 177 8.19 2.56 16.02
C ILE A 177 8.52 1.34 15.16
N TYR A 178 7.46 0.75 14.60
CA TYR A 178 7.51 -0.40 13.72
C TYR A 178 8.22 -0.06 12.40
N SER A 179 8.62 -1.09 11.65
CA SER A 179 9.10 -1.01 10.27
C SER A 179 8.93 -2.38 9.64
N ASP A 180 8.50 -2.42 8.38
CA ASP A 180 8.41 -3.66 7.60
C ASP A 180 9.78 -4.36 7.44
N PHE A 181 10.87 -3.60 7.63
CA PHE A 181 12.23 -4.07 7.43
C PHE A 181 12.98 -4.18 8.76
N THR A 182 13.51 -5.38 9.02
CA THR A 182 14.33 -5.60 10.21
C THR A 182 15.65 -4.83 10.10
N LYS A 183 16.18 -4.36 11.24
CA LYS A 183 17.47 -3.66 11.25
C LYS A 183 18.59 -4.52 10.65
N GLN A 184 18.55 -5.83 10.86
CA GLN A 184 19.53 -6.78 10.29
C GLN A 184 19.47 -6.82 8.76
N GLN A 185 18.27 -6.93 8.17
CA GLN A 185 18.10 -6.89 6.71
C GLN A 185 18.66 -5.59 6.11
N VAL A 186 18.34 -4.45 6.74
CA VAL A 186 18.82 -3.14 6.27
C VAL A 186 20.34 -3.02 6.38
N MET A 187 20.93 -3.45 7.48
CA MET A 187 22.39 -3.43 7.68
C MET A 187 23.11 -4.35 6.69
N SER A 188 22.56 -5.54 6.42
CA SER A 188 23.11 -6.48 5.43
C SER A 188 23.20 -5.83 4.05
N ARG A 189 22.12 -5.18 3.59
CA ARG A 189 22.11 -4.43 2.32
C ARG A 189 23.06 -3.24 2.31
N LEU A 190 23.18 -2.51 3.43
CA LEU A 190 24.14 -1.42 3.51
C LEU A 190 25.58 -1.92 3.38
N ASN A 191 25.91 -3.06 4.01
CA ASN A 191 27.23 -3.65 3.93
C ASN A 191 27.57 -4.17 2.52
N SER A 192 26.59 -4.70 1.77
CA SER A 192 26.83 -5.10 0.38
C SER A 192 27.15 -3.89 -0.51
N LEU A 193 26.48 -2.75 -0.30
CA LEU A 193 26.78 -1.51 -1.01
C LEU A 193 28.19 -0.98 -0.75
N LEU A 194 28.71 -1.13 0.46
CA LEU A 194 30.07 -0.67 0.80
C LEU A 194 31.14 -1.40 -0.02
N LYS A 195 30.93 -2.69 -0.30
CA LYS A 195 31.84 -3.53 -1.10
C LYS A 195 31.88 -3.16 -2.59
N HIS A 196 30.91 -2.40 -3.08
CA HIS A 196 30.86 -1.93 -4.48
C HIS A 196 31.42 -0.52 -4.66
N SER A 197 31.87 0.11 -3.57
CA SER A 197 32.44 1.46 -3.58
C SER A 197 33.95 1.50 -3.27
N ASP A 198 34.57 0.33 -3.17
CA ASP A 198 36.01 0.09 -3.10
C ASP A 198 36.49 -0.53 -4.42
#